data_AF-A0A1Z8ML25-F1
#
_entry.id   AF-A0A1Z8ML25-F1
#
_cell.length_a   1.000
_cell.length_b   1.000
_cell.length_c   1.000
_cell.angle_alpha   90.00
_cell.angle_beta   90.00
_cell.angle_gamma   90.00
#
_symmetry.space_group_name_H-M   'P 1'
#
loop_
_entity.id
_entity.type
_entity.pdbx_description
1 polymer ?
#
loop_
_entity_poly.entity_id
_entity_poly.type
_entity_poly.pdbx_seq_one_letter_code
_entity_poly.pdbx_strand_id
1 'polypeptide(L)'
;MKLVMIRSRIGFWQLSLLFGLMIGIKSIAAEQQNWYVAKATEIPIIDGKITDEVWSYAPTLMLSIQKSMGKDKGKETTRLRLQAVYTDTELAILAIWADETENRTYKTWVWDTAKSRYKKGRDLEDIFSVGFPISGSFTGDMLSPIEVEWDVWHWNAARTDPSGYAFDRRHLHTFTQPKGKAKQISIPGGKKIWFANPADQGYPLFSSRSKPRTFEGQSVPSFVVNLPTHSQADVQAKGIWESGRWQLELRRKLDTGHSDDLAFTPGQIYPVAIAIFDHSEGGRHGSSSVVKMNFRQ
;
A
#
# COMPACT_ATOMS: atom_id res chain seq x y z
N MET A 1 -57.00 17.39 -65.69
CA MET A 1 -57.94 16.25 -65.54
C MET A 1 -57.20 15.02 -65.01
N LYS A 2 -57.27 14.76 -63.71
CA LYS A 2 -57.46 13.41 -63.12
C LYS A 2 -57.79 13.57 -61.64
N LEU A 3 -58.66 12.67 -61.20
CA LEU A 3 -59.52 12.71 -60.03
C LEU A 3 -58.80 12.49 -58.69
N VAL A 4 -59.27 13.23 -57.70
CA VAL A 4 -59.48 12.91 -56.27
C VAL A 4 -59.46 11.42 -55.89
N MET A 5 -58.78 11.07 -54.79
CA MET A 5 -59.35 10.20 -53.74
C MET A 5 -58.66 10.38 -52.37
N ILE A 6 -59.48 10.64 -51.35
CA ILE A 6 -59.19 10.74 -49.91
C ILE A 6 -59.34 9.35 -49.27
N ARG A 7 -58.56 9.04 -48.21
CA ARG A 7 -58.89 8.17 -47.03
C ARG A 7 -57.68 8.15 -46.08
N SER A 8 -57.65 8.95 -45.01
CA SER A 8 -58.18 8.73 -43.64
C SER A 8 -57.48 7.64 -42.81
N ARG A 9 -56.98 8.09 -41.64
CA ARG A 9 -56.28 7.41 -40.55
C ARG A 9 -56.97 6.14 -40.03
N ILE A 10 -56.18 5.21 -39.47
CA ILE A 10 -56.31 4.57 -38.13
C ILE A 10 -55.15 3.57 -38.01
N GLY A 11 -54.23 3.80 -37.07
CA GLY A 11 -53.18 2.85 -36.68
C GLY A 11 -53.32 2.54 -35.20
N PHE A 12 -53.72 1.30 -34.89
CA PHE A 12 -53.98 0.79 -33.54
C PHE A 12 -52.67 0.55 -32.77
N TRP A 13 -52.71 0.85 -31.48
CA TRP A 13 -51.69 0.55 -30.48
C TRP A 13 -51.64 -0.94 -30.16
N GLN A 14 -50.44 -1.53 -30.07
CA GLN A 14 -50.21 -2.72 -29.25
C GLN A 14 -48.97 -2.50 -28.38
N LEU A 15 -49.22 -2.41 -27.08
CA LEU A 15 -48.24 -2.30 -26.01
C LEU A 15 -48.00 -3.72 -25.48
N SER A 16 -46.87 -4.33 -25.81
CA SER A 16 -46.49 -5.63 -25.26
C SER A 16 -45.78 -5.41 -23.91
N LEU A 17 -46.47 -5.68 -22.81
CA LEU A 17 -45.86 -5.79 -21.47
C LEU A 17 -45.09 -7.11 -21.37
N LEU A 18 -43.76 -7.04 -21.38
CA LEU A 18 -42.89 -8.13 -20.93
C LEU A 18 -42.73 -8.03 -19.40
N PHE A 19 -43.37 -8.93 -18.66
CA PHE A 19 -43.09 -9.14 -17.24
C PHE A 19 -41.76 -9.91 -17.11
N GLY A 20 -40.65 -9.18 -17.03
CA GLY A 20 -39.34 -9.73 -16.72
C GLY A 20 -39.24 -10.08 -15.24
N LEU A 21 -39.17 -11.37 -14.91
CA LEU A 21 -38.88 -11.88 -13.58
C LEU A 21 -37.44 -11.51 -13.21
N MET A 22 -37.24 -10.45 -12.43
CA MET A 22 -35.93 -10.11 -11.86
C MET A 22 -35.56 -11.13 -10.79
N ILE A 23 -34.80 -12.15 -11.17
CA ILE A 23 -34.04 -12.97 -10.22
C ILE A 23 -32.94 -12.06 -9.66
N GLY A 24 -33.20 -11.47 -8.49
CA GLY A 24 -32.21 -10.70 -7.76
C GLY A 24 -31.05 -11.59 -7.36
N ILE A 25 -29.92 -11.47 -8.04
CA ILE A 25 -28.65 -11.99 -7.57
C ILE A 25 -28.30 -11.19 -6.31
N LYS A 26 -28.54 -11.77 -5.13
CA LYS A 26 -27.97 -11.22 -3.90
C LYS A 26 -26.46 -11.34 -4.03
N SER A 27 -25.79 -10.21 -4.20
CA SER A 27 -24.34 -10.12 -4.06
C SER A 27 -23.98 -10.58 -2.65
N ILE A 28 -23.33 -11.73 -2.53
CA ILE A 28 -22.75 -12.19 -1.26
C ILE A 28 -21.53 -11.30 -1.07
N ALA A 29 -21.57 -10.40 -0.08
CA ALA A 29 -20.36 -9.70 0.33
C ALA A 29 -19.33 -10.76 0.74
N ALA A 30 -18.19 -10.80 0.05
CA ALA A 30 -17.13 -11.73 0.38
C ALA A 30 -16.72 -11.53 1.84
N GLU A 31 -16.71 -12.61 2.61
CA GLU A 31 -16.29 -12.54 4.01
C GLU A 31 -14.82 -12.12 4.07
N GLN A 32 -14.56 -11.07 4.84
CA GLN A 32 -13.23 -10.52 5.00
C GLN A 32 -12.34 -11.52 5.76
N GLN A 33 -11.18 -11.85 5.19
CA GLN A 33 -10.28 -12.88 5.72
C GLN A 33 -9.68 -12.45 7.07
N ASN A 34 -9.53 -13.41 8.00
CA ASN A 34 -8.86 -13.20 9.27
C ASN A 34 -7.36 -13.46 9.14
N TRP A 35 -6.55 -12.52 9.62
CA TRP A 35 -5.12 -12.65 9.83
C TRP A 35 -4.85 -12.80 11.32
N TYR A 36 -4.55 -14.01 11.78
CA TYR A 36 -4.33 -14.26 13.20
C TYR A 36 -2.90 -13.95 13.60
N VAL A 37 -2.73 -13.10 14.61
CA VAL A 37 -1.43 -12.73 15.20
C VAL A 37 -1.19 -13.62 16.42
N ALA A 38 -0.09 -14.37 16.43
CA ALA A 38 0.23 -15.28 17.53
C ALA A 38 0.93 -14.56 18.67
N LYS A 39 0.56 -14.88 19.92
CA LYS A 39 1.32 -14.44 21.08
C LYS A 39 2.67 -15.15 21.12
N ALA A 40 3.73 -14.41 21.42
CA ALA A 40 5.08 -14.91 21.56
C ALA A 40 5.71 -14.41 22.88
N THR A 41 6.65 -15.18 23.42
CA THR A 41 7.44 -14.78 24.59
C THR A 41 8.57 -13.83 24.21
N GLU A 42 9.09 -13.96 22.99
CA GLU A 42 10.16 -13.14 22.44
C GLU A 42 9.78 -12.62 21.06
N ILE A 43 10.25 -11.41 20.73
CA ILE A 43 10.09 -10.81 19.40
C ILE A 43 11.23 -11.30 18.49
N PRO A 44 10.98 -11.56 17.19
CA PRO A 44 12.04 -12.00 16.28
C PRO A 44 13.12 -10.93 16.07
N ILE A 45 14.31 -11.38 15.69
CA ILE A 45 15.39 -10.49 15.27
C ILE A 45 15.07 -10.02 13.85
N ILE A 46 15.02 -8.70 13.63
CA ILE A 46 14.70 -8.11 12.32
C ILE A 46 15.96 -8.12 11.44
N ASP A 47 16.25 -9.27 10.84
CA ASP A 47 17.39 -9.48 9.95
C ASP A 47 16.99 -9.91 8.53
N GLY A 48 15.68 -10.06 8.29
CA GLY A 48 15.09 -10.43 7.01
C GLY A 48 15.07 -11.93 6.75
N LYS A 49 15.36 -12.77 7.76
CA LYS A 49 15.35 -14.23 7.64
C LYS A 49 14.19 -14.84 8.39
N ILE A 50 13.74 -16.00 7.92
CA ILE A 50 12.63 -16.75 8.54
C ILE A 50 13.08 -17.78 9.58
N THR A 51 14.28 -17.60 10.14
CA THR A 51 14.93 -18.62 10.97
C THR A 51 14.53 -18.56 12.44
N ASP A 52 13.96 -17.44 12.91
CA ASP A 52 13.46 -17.31 14.26
C ASP A 52 12.29 -18.28 14.53
N GLU A 53 12.32 -18.93 15.69
CA GLU A 53 11.38 -20.00 16.06
C GLU A 53 9.91 -19.55 15.97
N VAL A 54 9.65 -18.27 16.26
CA VAL A 54 8.31 -17.67 16.23
C VAL A 54 7.62 -17.83 14.86
N TRP A 55 8.39 -17.85 13.77
CA TRP A 55 7.86 -18.01 12.42
C TRP A 55 7.45 -19.45 12.10
N SER A 56 7.88 -20.44 12.88
CA SER A 56 7.49 -21.84 12.68
C SER A 56 6.04 -22.13 13.10
N TYR A 57 5.52 -21.39 14.08
CA TYR A 57 4.17 -21.60 14.63
C TYR A 57 3.19 -20.46 14.35
N ALA A 58 3.67 -19.27 13.96
CA ALA A 58 2.78 -18.15 13.62
C ALA A 58 1.80 -18.53 12.49
N PRO A 59 0.48 -18.29 12.63
CA PRO A 59 -0.47 -18.59 11.57
C PRO A 59 -0.12 -17.90 10.26
N THR A 60 -0.07 -18.67 9.17
CA THR A 60 0.16 -18.13 7.84
C THR A 60 -1.16 -17.72 7.19
N LEU A 61 -1.20 -16.50 6.66
CA LEU A 61 -2.24 -16.01 5.77
C LEU A 61 -1.68 -15.86 4.35
N MET A 62 -2.39 -16.40 3.36
CA MET A 62 -2.06 -16.21 1.94
C MET A 62 -3.03 -15.21 1.32
N LEU A 63 -2.50 -14.11 0.78
CA LEU A 63 -3.29 -13.05 0.15
C LEU A 63 -2.98 -12.91 -1.34
N SER A 64 -4.04 -12.74 -2.12
CA SER A 64 -3.94 -12.26 -3.50
C SER A 64 -3.68 -10.75 -3.47
N ILE A 65 -2.62 -10.32 -4.14
CA ILE A 65 -2.34 -8.92 -4.38
C ILE A 65 -2.77 -8.62 -5.81
N GLN A 66 -3.65 -7.63 -6.01
CA GLN A 66 -4.34 -7.39 -7.27
C GLN A 66 -4.07 -5.98 -7.78
N LYS A 67 -3.97 -5.78 -9.10
CA LYS A 67 -3.81 -4.46 -9.70
C LYS A 67 -4.89 -3.49 -9.17
N SER A 68 -4.47 -2.36 -8.63
CA SER A 68 -5.37 -1.43 -7.96
C SER A 68 -6.12 -0.51 -8.95
N MET A 69 -5.57 -0.31 -10.15
CA MET A 69 -6.12 0.61 -11.16
C MET A 69 -5.87 0.14 -12.60
N GLY A 70 -6.52 0.81 -13.55
CA GLY A 70 -6.35 0.57 -14.98
C GLY A 70 -7.25 -0.55 -15.52
N LYS A 71 -7.04 -0.90 -16.80
CA LYS A 71 -7.82 -1.93 -17.50
C LYS A 71 -7.73 -3.32 -16.84
N ASP A 72 -6.64 -3.58 -16.12
CA ASP A 72 -6.35 -4.85 -15.47
C ASP A 72 -6.74 -4.85 -13.98
N LYS A 73 -7.50 -3.85 -13.50
CA LYS A 73 -7.92 -3.77 -12.09
C LYS A 73 -8.54 -5.09 -11.63
N GLY A 74 -8.11 -5.57 -10.46
CA GLY A 74 -8.56 -6.85 -9.88
C GLY A 74 -7.80 -8.08 -10.37
N LYS A 75 -6.93 -7.97 -11.38
CA LYS A 75 -6.04 -9.06 -11.79
C LYS A 75 -4.94 -9.28 -10.75
N GLU A 76 -4.75 -10.51 -10.30
CA GLU A 76 -3.66 -10.92 -9.40
C GLU A 76 -2.29 -10.58 -10.02
N THR A 77 -1.43 -9.94 -9.24
CA THR A 77 -0.04 -9.62 -9.59
C THR A 77 0.95 -10.54 -8.90
N THR A 78 0.70 -10.87 -7.64
CA THR A 78 1.52 -11.81 -6.87
C THR A 78 0.69 -12.37 -5.71
N ARG A 79 1.20 -13.41 -5.06
CA ARG A 79 0.65 -13.93 -3.79
C ARG A 79 1.60 -13.56 -2.66
N LEU A 80 1.01 -12.98 -1.62
CA LEU A 80 1.70 -12.58 -0.42
C LEU A 80 1.43 -13.59 0.70
N ARG A 81 2.49 -14.10 1.31
CA ARG A 81 2.45 -14.86 2.55
C ARG A 81 2.70 -13.91 3.71
N LEU A 82 1.77 -13.86 4.66
CA LEU A 82 1.86 -13.06 5.88
C LEU A 82 1.88 -13.95 7.12
N GLN A 83 2.73 -13.61 8.06
CA GLN A 83 2.69 -14.07 9.44
C GLN A 83 2.87 -12.85 10.35
N ALA A 84 2.32 -12.91 11.56
CA ALA A 84 2.58 -11.91 12.57
C ALA A 84 2.58 -12.52 13.96
N VAL A 85 3.42 -11.94 14.81
CA VAL A 85 3.54 -12.30 16.22
C VAL A 85 3.58 -11.06 17.08
N TYR A 86 3.13 -11.17 18.33
CA TYR A 86 3.20 -10.07 19.27
C TYR A 86 3.64 -10.55 20.65
N THR A 87 4.36 -9.69 21.36
CA THR A 87 4.64 -9.81 22.80
C THR A 87 3.72 -8.87 23.57
N ASP A 88 3.90 -8.69 24.87
CA ASP A 88 3.13 -7.71 25.62
C ASP A 88 3.43 -6.25 25.22
N THR A 89 4.52 -6.00 24.46
CA THR A 89 4.97 -4.64 24.11
C THR A 89 5.18 -4.40 22.62
N GLU A 90 5.37 -5.45 21.81
CA GLU A 90 5.79 -5.31 20.41
C GLU A 90 4.97 -6.19 19.46
N LEU A 91 4.90 -5.76 18.20
CA LEU A 91 4.32 -6.48 17.07
C LEU A 91 5.42 -6.66 16.02
N ALA A 92 5.54 -7.87 15.48
CA ALA A 92 6.35 -8.16 14.31
C ALA A 92 5.51 -8.78 13.19
N ILE A 93 5.84 -8.41 11.96
CA ILE A 93 5.19 -8.87 10.72
C ILE A 93 6.26 -9.46 9.82
N LEU A 94 5.99 -10.65 9.28
CA LEU A 94 6.76 -11.25 8.21
C LEU A 94 5.92 -11.26 6.93
N ALA A 95 6.47 -10.68 5.86
CA ALA A 95 5.87 -10.59 4.54
C ALA A 95 6.79 -11.24 3.49
N ILE A 96 6.26 -12.21 2.75
CA ILE A 96 7.00 -12.91 1.70
C ILE A 96 6.18 -12.96 0.42
N TRP A 97 6.75 -12.47 -0.68
CA TRP A 97 6.12 -12.50 -1.99
C TRP A 97 7.12 -12.87 -3.08
N ALA A 98 6.61 -13.45 -4.16
CA ALA A 98 7.39 -13.71 -5.35
C ALA A 98 7.65 -12.42 -6.13
N ASP A 99 8.89 -12.25 -6.53
CA ASP A 99 9.39 -11.14 -7.33
C ASP A 99 10.59 -11.63 -8.14
N GLU A 100 10.49 -11.59 -9.47
CA GLU A 100 11.53 -12.11 -10.35
C GLU A 100 12.82 -11.26 -10.31
N THR A 101 12.73 -10.03 -9.81
CA THR A 101 13.86 -9.10 -9.78
C THR A 101 14.10 -8.54 -8.38
N GLU A 102 15.36 -8.34 -8.04
CA GLU A 102 15.73 -7.55 -6.86
C GLU A 102 15.96 -6.11 -7.31
N ASN A 103 15.07 -5.17 -6.96
CA ASN A 103 15.23 -3.76 -7.36
C ASN A 103 15.51 -2.85 -6.16
N ARG A 104 16.79 -2.47 -6.00
CA ARG A 104 17.31 -1.63 -4.92
C ARG A 104 17.89 -0.28 -5.38
N THR A 105 17.41 0.25 -6.49
CA THR A 105 17.87 1.56 -7.00
C THR A 105 16.69 2.49 -7.24
N TYR A 106 16.86 3.78 -6.93
CA TYR A 106 15.79 4.77 -7.09
C TYR A 106 16.25 6.04 -7.78
N LYS A 107 15.75 6.22 -9.01
CA LYS A 107 15.93 7.37 -9.90
C LYS A 107 17.35 7.91 -9.88
N THR A 108 18.29 7.00 -10.06
CA THR A 108 19.73 7.21 -9.94
C THR A 108 20.22 8.26 -10.94
N TRP A 109 21.22 9.05 -10.60
CA TRP A 109 21.84 9.98 -11.55
C TRP A 109 22.73 9.19 -12.50
N VAL A 110 22.39 9.18 -13.80
CA VAL A 110 23.14 8.45 -14.83
C VAL A 110 23.93 9.43 -15.69
N TRP A 111 25.21 9.17 -15.90
CA TRP A 111 26.09 10.01 -16.72
C TRP A 111 25.68 9.94 -18.20
N ASP A 112 25.56 11.11 -18.84
CA ASP A 112 25.37 11.24 -20.29
C ASP A 112 26.70 11.70 -20.89
N THR A 113 27.50 10.76 -21.43
CA THR A 113 28.83 11.02 -21.97
C THR A 113 28.80 12.05 -23.10
N ALA A 114 27.79 12.00 -23.97
CA ALA A 114 27.68 12.93 -25.10
C ALA A 114 27.43 14.38 -24.64
N LYS A 115 26.75 14.55 -23.49
CA LYS A 115 26.41 15.87 -22.95
C LYS A 115 27.29 16.28 -21.76
N SER A 116 28.23 15.43 -21.36
CA SER A 116 29.10 15.60 -20.19
C SER A 116 28.33 16.07 -18.94
N ARG A 117 27.18 15.45 -18.67
CA ARG A 117 26.32 15.80 -17.52
C ARG A 117 25.45 14.63 -17.09
N TYR A 118 24.99 14.65 -15.84
CA TYR A 118 24.02 13.67 -15.36
C TYR A 118 22.59 13.94 -15.87
N LYS A 119 21.85 12.85 -16.10
CA LYS A 119 20.39 12.83 -16.26
C LYS A 119 19.75 11.95 -15.17
N LYS A 120 18.48 12.19 -14.88
CA LYS A 120 17.73 11.36 -13.93
C LYS A 120 17.43 10.00 -14.58
N GLY A 121 17.78 8.92 -13.90
CA GLY A 121 17.42 7.55 -14.24
C GLY A 121 15.92 7.31 -14.08
N ARG A 122 15.48 6.16 -14.60
CA ARG A 122 14.09 5.70 -14.53
C ARG A 122 13.92 4.47 -13.65
N ASP A 123 15.02 4.00 -13.06
CA ASP A 123 15.05 2.92 -12.10
C ASP A 123 14.12 3.24 -10.92
N LEU A 124 13.29 2.28 -10.59
CA LEU A 124 12.44 2.25 -9.43
C LEU A 124 12.83 1.04 -8.58
N GLU A 125 12.58 1.16 -7.29
CA GLU A 125 12.84 0.12 -6.31
C GLU A 125 11.55 -0.68 -6.05
N ASP A 126 11.70 -1.83 -5.40
CA ASP A 126 10.56 -2.56 -4.86
C ASP A 126 10.09 -1.93 -3.54
N ILE A 127 8.77 -2.01 -3.31
CA ILE A 127 8.13 -1.37 -2.17
C ILE A 127 7.07 -2.30 -1.59
N PHE A 128 7.06 -2.37 -0.26
CA PHE A 128 5.98 -2.97 0.51
C PHE A 128 5.33 -1.88 1.38
N SER A 129 4.02 -1.92 1.51
CA SER A 129 3.29 -1.03 2.41
C SER A 129 2.18 -1.77 3.12
N VAL A 130 2.03 -1.53 4.41
CA VAL A 130 0.88 -1.99 5.21
C VAL A 130 0.25 -0.78 5.86
N GLY A 131 -1.08 -0.69 5.81
CA GLY A 131 -1.84 0.43 6.37
C GLY A 131 -2.92 -0.02 7.35
N PHE A 132 -3.11 0.78 8.39
CA PHE A 132 -4.07 0.61 9.48
C PHE A 132 -4.86 1.90 9.70
N PRO A 133 -6.12 1.87 10.16
CA PRO A 133 -6.82 3.10 10.53
C PRO A 133 -6.36 3.62 11.89
N ILE A 134 -5.99 4.89 11.95
CA ILE A 134 -5.92 5.66 13.20
C ILE A 134 -7.32 6.14 13.55
N SER A 135 -8.04 6.67 12.57
CA SER A 135 -9.42 7.15 12.74
C SER A 135 -10.23 7.07 11.44
N GLY A 136 -11.56 6.99 11.57
CA GLY A 136 -12.47 6.89 10.44
C GLY A 136 -12.65 5.46 9.91
N SER A 137 -13.47 5.31 8.86
CA SER A 137 -13.74 4.02 8.23
C SER A 137 -12.58 3.59 7.34
N PHE A 138 -12.14 2.33 7.45
CA PHE A 138 -11.03 1.81 6.65
C PHE A 138 -11.50 0.92 5.50
N THR A 139 -11.18 1.31 4.27
CA THR A 139 -11.55 0.56 3.05
C THR A 139 -10.35 -0.03 2.32
N GLY A 140 -9.13 0.33 2.70
CA GLY A 140 -7.93 -0.05 1.95
C GLY A 140 -7.81 0.60 0.56
N ASP A 141 -8.75 1.47 0.16
CA ASP A 141 -8.73 2.17 -1.13
C ASP A 141 -8.60 3.68 -0.92
N MET A 142 -7.46 4.23 -1.33
CA MET A 142 -7.16 5.66 -1.22
C MET A 142 -8.10 6.58 -2.01
N LEU A 143 -8.88 6.02 -2.95
CA LEU A 143 -9.88 6.74 -3.74
C LEU A 143 -11.28 6.67 -3.13
N SER A 144 -11.42 6.10 -1.92
CA SER A 144 -12.70 6.01 -1.25
C SER A 144 -13.24 7.40 -0.90
N PRO A 145 -14.56 7.63 -1.04
CA PRO A 145 -15.19 8.91 -0.74
C PRO A 145 -15.43 9.09 0.77
N ILE A 146 -14.42 8.84 1.60
CA ILE A 146 -14.49 8.87 3.06
C ILE A 146 -13.31 9.66 3.63
N GLU A 147 -13.55 10.34 4.75
CA GLU A 147 -12.47 10.91 5.53
C GLU A 147 -11.89 9.86 6.46
N VAL A 148 -10.57 9.76 6.49
CA VAL A 148 -9.86 8.72 7.22
C VAL A 148 -8.41 9.14 7.41
N GLU A 149 -7.84 8.74 8.55
CA GLU A 149 -6.42 8.89 8.86
C GLU A 149 -5.82 7.51 9.04
N TRP A 150 -4.75 7.22 8.29
CA TRP A 150 -4.08 5.92 8.34
C TRP A 150 -2.69 6.06 8.94
N ASP A 151 -2.33 5.07 9.72
CA ASP A 151 -0.97 4.70 10.08
C ASP A 151 -0.45 3.77 8.96
N VAL A 152 0.70 4.08 8.37
CA VAL A 152 1.24 3.37 7.21
C VAL A 152 2.71 3.07 7.39
N TRP A 153 3.04 1.79 7.49
CA TRP A 153 4.42 1.34 7.46
C TRP A 153 4.82 1.09 6.02
N HIS A 154 5.83 1.80 5.53
CA HIS A 154 6.21 1.80 4.11
C HIS A 154 7.70 1.55 3.93
N TRP A 155 8.01 0.33 3.51
CA TRP A 155 9.36 -0.13 3.25
C TRP A 155 9.74 0.06 1.78
N ASN A 156 10.93 0.58 1.54
CA ASN A 156 11.51 0.87 0.24
C ASN A 156 12.88 0.15 0.13
N ALA A 157 13.04 -0.72 -0.86
CA ALA A 157 14.21 -1.60 -0.98
C ALA A 157 15.56 -0.86 -1.12
N ALA A 158 15.56 0.34 -1.69
CA ALA A 158 16.72 1.21 -1.85
C ALA A 158 16.78 2.30 -0.78
N ARG A 159 15.64 2.96 -0.51
CA ARG A 159 15.62 4.22 0.24
C ARG A 159 15.49 4.06 1.75
N THR A 160 14.92 2.96 2.24
CA THR A 160 14.72 2.77 3.69
C THR A 160 15.41 1.50 4.21
N ASP A 161 15.39 0.40 3.45
CA ASP A 161 16.02 -0.87 3.86
C ASP A 161 17.48 -0.75 4.34
N PRO A 162 18.36 0.08 3.71
CA PRO A 162 19.74 0.20 4.17
C PRO A 162 19.88 0.83 5.56
N SER A 163 18.88 1.56 6.05
CA SER A 163 18.88 2.14 7.40
C SER A 163 18.41 1.15 8.47
N GLY A 164 17.77 0.04 8.10
CA GLY A 164 17.13 -0.90 9.03
C GLY A 164 15.74 -0.45 9.53
N TYR A 165 15.13 0.54 8.86
CA TYR A 165 13.82 1.08 9.20
C TYR A 165 12.91 1.14 7.97
N ALA A 166 11.60 1.10 8.19
CA ALA A 166 10.60 1.51 7.21
C ALA A 166 10.17 2.95 7.53
N PHE A 167 9.54 3.64 6.57
CA PHE A 167 8.82 4.84 6.95
C PHE A 167 7.68 4.47 7.87
N ASP A 168 7.63 5.11 9.03
CA ASP A 168 6.39 5.41 9.71
C ASP A 168 5.81 6.68 9.09
N ARG A 169 4.57 6.63 8.60
CA ARG A 169 3.93 7.77 7.96
C ARG A 169 2.43 7.74 8.15
N ARG A 170 1.83 8.92 8.08
CA ARG A 170 0.39 9.06 7.96
C ARG A 170 -0.12 9.32 6.55
N HIS A 171 -1.28 8.75 6.25
CA HIS A 171 -2.10 9.18 5.12
C HIS A 171 -3.38 9.85 5.64
N LEU A 172 -3.60 11.11 5.28
CA LEU A 172 -4.78 11.89 5.64
C LEU A 172 -5.65 12.12 4.40
N HIS A 173 -6.89 11.65 4.49
CA HIS A 173 -7.93 11.80 3.47
C HIS A 173 -9.02 12.70 4.04
N THR A 174 -9.26 13.85 3.42
CA THR A 174 -10.26 14.81 3.92
C THR A 174 -10.90 15.63 2.79
N PHE A 175 -12.16 16.01 2.97
CA PHE A 175 -12.88 16.91 2.05
C PHE A 175 -12.48 18.38 2.23
N THR A 176 -11.88 18.73 3.36
CA THR A 176 -11.35 20.06 3.64
C THR A 176 -9.84 20.09 3.38
N GLN A 177 -9.32 21.18 2.82
CA GLN A 177 -7.88 21.28 2.58
C GLN A 177 -7.11 21.24 3.91
N PRO A 178 -6.23 20.26 4.15
CA PRO A 178 -5.45 20.20 5.37
C PRO A 178 -4.29 21.20 5.32
N LYS A 179 -3.70 21.49 6.47
CA LYS A 179 -2.46 22.30 6.55
C LYS A 179 -1.31 21.55 5.88
N GLY A 180 -0.40 22.29 5.24
CA GLY A 180 0.81 21.73 4.64
C GLY A 180 0.61 21.21 3.21
N LYS A 181 1.49 20.28 2.79
CA LYS A 181 1.49 19.74 1.43
C LYS A 181 0.38 18.70 1.27
N ALA A 182 -0.57 18.98 0.38
CA ALA A 182 -1.64 18.08 0.00
C ALA A 182 -1.85 18.06 -1.51
N LYS A 183 -2.42 16.97 -2.02
CA LYS A 183 -2.84 16.83 -3.42
C LYS A 183 -4.32 16.55 -3.48
N GLN A 184 -5.01 17.17 -4.42
CA GLN A 184 -6.41 16.89 -4.66
C GLN A 184 -6.54 15.73 -5.64
N ILE A 185 -7.32 14.72 -5.29
CA ILE A 185 -7.54 13.51 -6.08
C ILE A 185 -9.04 13.41 -6.42
N SER A 186 -9.33 13.04 -7.66
CA SER A 186 -10.70 12.73 -8.09
C SER A 186 -11.13 11.36 -7.57
N ILE A 187 -12.31 11.31 -6.96
CA ILE A 187 -12.91 10.10 -6.39
C ILE A 187 -14.21 9.75 -7.13
N PRO A 188 -14.75 8.52 -6.96
CA PRO A 188 -16.01 8.12 -7.60
C PRO A 188 -17.14 9.14 -7.36
N GLY A 189 -18.00 9.32 -8.37
CA GLY A 189 -19.09 10.30 -8.33
C GLY A 189 -18.66 11.73 -8.65
N GLY A 190 -17.47 11.94 -9.23
CA GLY A 190 -17.00 13.26 -9.69
C GLY A 190 -16.61 14.23 -8.57
N LYS A 191 -16.60 13.76 -7.32
CA LYS A 191 -16.13 14.51 -6.17
C LYS A 191 -14.60 14.55 -6.15
N LYS A 192 -14.07 15.40 -5.28
CA LYS A 192 -12.64 15.53 -5.03
C LYS A 192 -12.38 15.40 -3.53
N ILE A 193 -11.26 14.78 -3.19
CA ILE A 193 -10.76 14.66 -1.81
C ILE A 193 -9.31 15.15 -1.77
N TRP A 194 -8.89 15.71 -0.65
CA TRP A 194 -7.50 16.02 -0.38
C TRP A 194 -6.81 14.82 0.23
N PHE A 195 -5.65 14.48 -0.33
CA PHE A 195 -4.71 13.51 0.18
C PHE A 195 -3.46 14.23 0.65
N ALA A 196 -3.09 14.04 1.91
CA ALA A 196 -1.87 14.58 2.49
C ALA A 196 -1.10 13.47 3.19
N ASN A 197 0.23 13.59 3.18
CA ASN A 197 1.12 12.76 3.98
C ASN A 197 1.89 13.69 4.91
N PRO A 198 1.31 14.09 6.06
CA PRO A 198 2.05 14.78 7.10
C PRO A 198 3.31 13.99 7.45
N ALA A 199 4.43 14.67 7.66
CA ALA A 199 5.63 14.02 8.13
C ALA A 199 5.50 13.80 9.64
N ASP A 200 5.93 12.62 10.08
CA ASP A 200 6.00 12.30 11.50
C ASP A 200 7.23 12.95 12.13
N GLN A 201 7.22 13.05 13.45
CA GLN A 201 8.27 13.78 14.16
C GLN A 201 9.63 13.08 14.00
N GLY A 202 10.69 13.88 13.87
CA GLY A 202 12.07 13.41 13.85
C GLY A 202 12.80 13.61 12.53
N TYR A 203 14.02 13.06 12.47
CA TYR A 203 14.87 13.15 11.29
C TYR A 203 14.48 12.10 10.25
N PRO A 204 14.42 12.43 8.94
CA PRO A 204 13.93 11.50 7.93
C PRO A 204 14.96 10.45 7.52
N LEU A 205 14.48 9.26 7.13
CA LEU A 205 15.28 8.10 6.71
C LEU A 205 16.20 8.37 5.50
N PHE A 206 15.90 9.39 4.69
CA PHE A 206 16.81 9.83 3.64
C PHE A 206 16.60 11.30 3.27
N SER A 207 17.60 11.87 2.61
CA SER A 207 17.53 13.18 1.99
C SER A 207 17.81 13.10 0.49
N SER A 208 17.30 14.05 -0.29
CA SER A 208 17.59 14.10 -1.72
C SER A 208 19.05 14.48 -1.97
N ARG A 209 19.76 13.70 -2.78
CA ARG A 209 21.09 14.06 -3.27
C ARG A 209 20.95 14.87 -4.55
N SER A 210 21.54 16.07 -4.54
CA SER A 210 21.55 16.94 -5.70
C SER A 210 22.26 16.27 -6.89
N LYS A 211 21.88 16.67 -8.10
CA LYS A 211 22.53 16.20 -9.33
C LYS A 211 24.02 16.59 -9.30
N PRO A 212 24.96 15.63 -9.42
CA PRO A 212 26.38 15.95 -9.46
C PRO A 212 26.72 16.88 -10.63
N ARG A 213 27.69 17.78 -10.41
CA ARG A 213 28.16 18.74 -11.42
C ARG A 213 29.34 18.23 -12.23
N THR A 214 30.11 17.30 -11.66
CA THR A 214 31.30 16.67 -12.24
C THR A 214 31.11 15.16 -12.29
N PHE A 215 31.87 14.47 -13.13
CA PHE A 215 31.81 13.01 -13.22
C PHE A 215 32.24 12.36 -11.90
N GLU A 216 31.34 11.58 -11.31
CA GLU A 216 31.53 10.80 -10.08
C GLU A 216 31.28 9.30 -10.31
N GLY A 217 31.21 8.87 -11.59
CA GLY A 217 30.88 7.50 -11.98
C GLY A 217 29.69 7.43 -12.94
N GLN A 218 29.48 6.27 -13.58
CA GLN A 218 28.40 6.11 -14.56
C GLN A 218 27.00 6.23 -13.95
N SER A 219 26.85 5.82 -12.69
CA SER A 219 25.60 5.80 -11.96
C SER A 219 25.85 6.23 -10.51
N VAL A 220 25.11 7.22 -10.02
CA VAL A 220 25.30 7.82 -8.69
C VAL A 220 23.95 7.92 -7.97
N PRO A 221 23.82 7.44 -6.72
CA PRO A 221 22.57 7.51 -5.97
C PRO A 221 21.96 8.90 -5.95
N SER A 222 20.63 8.97 -5.98
CA SER A 222 19.92 10.25 -5.99
C SER A 222 19.38 10.68 -4.62
N PHE A 223 19.78 9.96 -3.59
CA PHE A 223 19.45 10.19 -2.19
C PHE A 223 20.66 9.82 -1.31
N VAL A 224 20.61 10.27 -0.06
CA VAL A 224 21.53 9.87 1.01
C VAL A 224 20.69 9.24 2.11
N VAL A 225 21.02 8.02 2.51
CA VAL A 225 20.36 7.32 3.63
C VAL A 225 20.82 7.94 4.95
N ASN A 226 19.88 8.10 5.87
CA ASN A 226 20.07 8.65 7.20
C ASN A 226 19.53 7.65 8.23
N LEU A 227 19.93 7.83 9.50
CA LEU A 227 19.25 7.19 10.62
C LEU A 227 18.06 8.07 11.04
N PRO A 228 16.83 7.51 11.10
CA PRO A 228 15.69 8.27 11.61
C PRO A 228 15.77 8.46 13.12
N THR A 229 14.95 9.38 13.64
CA THR A 229 14.78 9.60 15.09
C THR A 229 13.30 9.81 15.43
N HIS A 230 12.95 9.72 16.72
CA HIS A 230 11.58 9.90 17.21
C HIS A 230 10.57 8.99 16.47
N SER A 231 9.35 9.48 16.20
CA SER A 231 8.27 8.71 15.55
C SER A 231 8.71 8.10 14.20
N GLN A 232 9.51 8.83 13.41
CA GLN A 232 10.05 8.28 12.15
C GLN A 232 10.98 7.06 12.31
N ALA A 233 11.40 6.72 13.54
CA ALA A 233 12.24 5.57 13.86
C ALA A 233 11.48 4.42 14.53
N ASP A 234 10.14 4.46 14.61
CA ASP A 234 9.39 3.44 15.34
C ASP A 234 9.37 2.08 14.63
N VAL A 235 9.31 2.08 13.29
CA VAL A 235 9.23 0.84 12.51
C VAL A 235 10.60 0.39 12.04
N GLN A 236 11.15 -0.61 12.74
CA GLN A 236 12.33 -1.34 12.26
C GLN A 236 11.93 -2.30 11.15
N ALA A 237 12.76 -2.41 10.12
CA ALA A 237 12.46 -3.28 8.99
C ALA A 237 13.73 -3.78 8.29
N LYS A 238 13.67 -5.03 7.83
CA LYS A 238 14.73 -5.60 6.99
C LYS A 238 14.18 -6.56 5.94
N GLY A 239 14.55 -6.31 4.68
CA GLY A 239 14.20 -7.13 3.53
C GLY A 239 15.43 -7.82 2.92
N ILE A 240 15.32 -9.12 2.69
CA ILE A 240 16.26 -9.92 1.90
C ILE A 240 15.54 -10.43 0.66
N TRP A 241 16.17 -10.30 -0.51
CA TRP A 241 15.72 -10.98 -1.71
C TRP A 241 16.57 -12.23 -1.91
N GLU A 242 15.92 -13.38 -2.00
CA GLU A 242 16.59 -14.66 -2.21
C GLU A 242 15.69 -15.60 -3.02
N SER A 243 16.26 -16.20 -4.07
CA SER A 243 15.57 -17.20 -4.90
C SER A 243 14.23 -16.73 -5.47
N GLY A 244 14.18 -15.52 -6.04
CA GLY A 244 12.99 -14.99 -6.71
C GLY A 244 11.88 -14.55 -5.76
N ARG A 245 12.22 -14.24 -4.50
CA ARG A 245 11.28 -13.81 -3.47
C ARG A 245 11.90 -12.76 -2.56
N TRP A 246 11.08 -11.82 -2.14
CA TRP A 246 11.37 -10.98 -0.99
C TRP A 246 10.95 -11.67 0.30
N GLN A 247 11.77 -11.52 1.34
CA GLN A 247 11.49 -11.86 2.73
C GLN A 247 11.69 -10.58 3.54
N LEU A 248 10.59 -10.01 4.05
CA LEU A 248 10.59 -8.74 4.76
C LEU A 248 10.05 -8.93 6.17
N GLU A 249 10.85 -8.55 7.15
CA GLU A 249 10.42 -8.43 8.53
C GLU A 249 10.22 -6.95 8.90
N LEU A 250 9.16 -6.65 9.64
CA LEU A 250 8.91 -5.35 10.25
C LEU A 250 8.62 -5.54 11.74
N ARG A 251 9.07 -4.61 12.59
CA ARG A 251 8.78 -4.57 14.03
C ARG A 251 8.46 -3.15 14.47
N ARG A 252 7.47 -3.04 15.35
CA ARG A 252 7.15 -1.81 16.08
C ARG A 252 6.64 -2.13 17.48
N LYS A 253 6.72 -1.19 18.40
CA LYS A 253 5.94 -1.25 19.65
C LYS A 253 4.44 -1.28 19.34
N LEU A 254 3.68 -1.95 20.20
CA LEU A 254 2.21 -1.94 20.16
C LEU A 254 1.68 -0.53 20.38
N ASP A 255 2.23 0.16 21.38
CA ASP A 255 1.98 1.57 21.69
C ASP A 255 3.31 2.34 21.64
N THR A 256 3.45 3.24 20.68
CA THR A 256 4.63 4.09 20.49
C THR A 256 4.58 5.34 21.38
N GLY A 257 3.40 5.70 21.90
CA GLY A 257 3.13 6.97 22.58
C GLY A 257 2.98 8.17 21.62
N HIS A 258 3.05 7.94 20.30
CA HIS A 258 2.90 8.98 19.28
C HIS A 258 1.46 9.03 18.76
N SER A 259 0.87 10.23 18.74
CA SER A 259 -0.53 10.42 18.31
C SER A 259 -0.77 10.17 16.82
N ASP A 260 0.33 10.10 16.08
CA ASP A 260 0.41 9.82 14.66
C ASP A 260 0.38 8.32 14.34
N ASP A 261 0.36 7.45 15.35
CA ASP A 261 0.38 6.00 15.19
C ASP A 261 -0.86 5.35 15.81
N LEU A 262 -1.25 4.19 15.27
CA LEU A 262 -2.28 3.37 15.87
C LEU A 262 -1.71 2.60 17.07
N ALA A 263 -2.23 2.84 18.27
CA ALA A 263 -1.93 1.97 19.43
C ALA A 263 -2.67 0.62 19.31
N PHE A 264 -1.93 -0.47 19.15
CA PHE A 264 -2.47 -1.82 19.11
C PHE A 264 -2.77 -2.35 20.51
N THR A 265 -3.97 -2.87 20.73
CA THR A 265 -4.41 -3.48 21.98
C THR A 265 -4.66 -4.98 21.74
N PRO A 266 -3.94 -5.89 22.43
CA PRO A 266 -4.20 -7.32 22.34
C PRO A 266 -5.67 -7.67 22.61
N GLY A 267 -6.20 -8.65 21.87
CA GLY A 267 -7.61 -9.04 21.87
C GLY A 267 -8.53 -8.19 20.99
N GLN A 268 -8.04 -7.10 20.40
CA GLN A 268 -8.78 -6.33 19.40
C GLN A 268 -8.57 -6.85 17.97
N ILE A 269 -9.44 -6.39 17.07
CA ILE A 269 -9.39 -6.70 15.64
C ILE A 269 -9.22 -5.39 14.86
N TYR A 270 -8.22 -5.35 13.98
CA TYR A 270 -7.90 -4.18 13.16
C TYR A 270 -8.06 -4.51 11.68
N PRO A 271 -8.72 -3.66 10.88
CA PRO A 271 -8.72 -3.81 9.43
C PRO A 271 -7.36 -3.36 8.88
N VAL A 272 -6.81 -4.15 7.96
CA VAL A 272 -5.48 -3.93 7.38
C VAL A 272 -5.55 -4.06 5.86
N ALA A 273 -4.80 -3.23 5.14
CA ALA A 273 -4.58 -3.39 3.71
C ALA A 273 -3.10 -3.33 3.37
N ILE A 274 -2.69 -4.10 2.36
CA ILE A 274 -1.31 -4.21 1.91
C ILE A 274 -1.21 -3.72 0.47
N ALA A 275 -0.11 -3.05 0.14
CA ALA A 275 0.28 -2.74 -1.24
C ALA A 275 1.70 -3.21 -1.54
N ILE A 276 1.91 -3.75 -2.75
CA ILE A 276 3.22 -4.17 -3.25
C ILE A 276 3.48 -3.49 -4.60
N PHE A 277 4.69 -2.96 -4.74
CA PHE A 277 5.19 -2.31 -5.93
C PHE A 277 6.39 -3.10 -6.42
N ASP A 278 6.29 -3.61 -7.64
CA ASP A 278 7.34 -4.27 -8.39
C ASP A 278 7.83 -3.26 -9.43
N HIS A 279 9.04 -2.74 -9.22
CA HIS A 279 9.63 -1.67 -10.02
C HIS A 279 8.68 -0.50 -10.34
N SER A 280 7.85 -0.08 -9.39
CA SER A 280 6.76 0.86 -9.67
C SER A 280 6.53 1.90 -8.60
N GLU A 281 5.77 2.95 -8.94
CA GLU A 281 5.40 4.01 -8.01
C GLU A 281 4.00 4.57 -8.28
N GLY A 282 3.48 5.34 -7.33
CA GLY A 282 2.16 5.98 -7.43
C GLY A 282 1.03 4.95 -7.51
N GLY A 283 0.05 5.17 -8.38
CA GLY A 283 -1.09 4.26 -8.48
C GLY A 283 -0.82 2.93 -9.21
N ARG A 284 0.42 2.66 -9.64
CA ARG A 284 0.79 1.45 -10.39
C ARG A 284 1.28 0.33 -9.47
N HIS A 285 0.50 -0.03 -8.47
CA HIS A 285 0.81 -1.11 -7.53
C HIS A 285 -0.27 -2.19 -7.56
N GLY A 286 0.00 -3.30 -6.89
CA GLY A 286 -1.03 -4.23 -6.48
C GLY A 286 -1.44 -3.97 -5.03
N SER A 287 -2.71 -4.21 -4.70
CA SER A 287 -3.28 -4.09 -3.35
C SER A 287 -4.01 -5.37 -2.96
N SER A 288 -4.03 -5.68 -1.66
CA SER A 288 -4.90 -6.72 -1.11
C SER A 288 -6.35 -6.21 -0.98
N SER A 289 -7.30 -7.13 -0.83
CA SER A 289 -8.53 -6.79 -0.10
C SER A 289 -8.19 -6.42 1.35
N VAL A 290 -9.08 -5.70 2.04
CA VAL A 290 -8.92 -5.49 3.48
C VAL A 290 -8.97 -6.85 4.18
N VAL A 291 -8.17 -7.05 5.23
CA VAL A 291 -8.16 -8.25 6.09
C VAL A 291 -8.33 -7.85 7.55
N LYS A 292 -8.78 -8.77 8.40
CA LYS A 292 -8.98 -8.55 9.84
C LYS A 292 -7.78 -9.09 10.61
N MET A 293 -6.87 -8.22 11.02
CA MET A 293 -5.77 -8.58 11.92
C MET A 293 -6.33 -8.81 13.32
N ASN A 294 -6.23 -10.04 13.80
CA ASN A 294 -6.86 -10.52 15.02
C ASN A 294 -5.79 -11.00 16.00
N PHE A 295 -5.63 -10.27 17.10
CA PHE A 295 -4.70 -10.61 18.16
C PHE A 295 -5.28 -11.77 18.97
N ARG A 296 -4.73 -12.97 18.78
CA ARG A 296 -5.12 -14.14 19.58
C ARG A 296 -4.41 -14.10 20.92
N GLN A 297 -5.16 -14.28 22.01
CA GLN A 297 -4.58 -14.55 23.32
C GLN A 297 -3.97 -15.96 23.36
#